data_AF-A0A7G1KYT8-F1
#
_entry.id   AF-A0A7G1KYT8-F1
#
_cell.length_a   1.000
_cell.length_b   1.000
_cell.length_c   1.000
_cell.angle_alpha   90.00
_cell.angle_beta   90.00
_cell.angle_gamma   90.00
#
_symmetry.space_group_name_H-M   'P 1'
#
loop_
_entity.id
_entity.type
_entity.pdbx_description
1 polymer ?
#
loop_
_entity_poly.entity_id
_entity_poly.type
_entity_poly.pdbx_seq_one_letter_code
_entity_poly.pdbx_strand_id
1 'polypeptide(L)'
;MSARRSLTRGIGELLRLLDPGLSDLVRTPQTEKFTIRIDELGDGRYRYASWAKGKALSDKPDLVLSNGTVRVEGTGGNHTYLFTSGPYRYECAVTVLGERGTPPGELVVYQNEVAIMHQPVIKVL
;
A
#
# COMPACT_ATOMS: atom_id res chain seq x y z
N MET A 1 -35.68 17.80 23.53
CA MET A 1 -34.64 18.22 22.56
C MET A 1 -33.84 17.00 22.16
N SER A 2 -34.09 16.45 20.97
CA SER A 2 -33.36 15.28 20.46
C SER A 2 -32.20 15.78 19.61
N ALA A 3 -30.98 15.66 20.13
CA ALA A 3 -29.78 15.94 19.36
C ALA A 3 -29.58 14.81 18.34
N ARG A 4 -29.91 15.08 17.08
CA ARG A 4 -29.46 14.27 15.95
C ARG A 4 -27.93 14.26 15.98
N ARG A 5 -27.32 13.19 16.50
CA ARG A 5 -25.88 12.98 16.38
C ARG A 5 -25.54 12.81 14.90
N SER A 6 -24.70 13.72 14.40
CA SER A 6 -24.19 13.75 13.04
C SER A 6 -23.55 12.41 12.68
N LEU A 7 -24.10 11.72 11.68
CA LEU A 7 -23.49 10.57 11.03
C LEU A 7 -22.53 11.05 9.95
N THR A 8 -21.39 11.60 10.37
CA THR A 8 -20.24 11.80 9.49
C THR A 8 -19.04 11.15 10.15
N ARG A 9 -19.09 9.82 10.30
CA ARG A 9 -17.88 9.03 10.55
C ARG A 9 -17.02 9.16 9.31
N GLY A 10 -15.88 9.84 9.42
CA GLY A 10 -14.91 9.91 8.34
C GLY A 10 -14.42 8.50 7.99
N ILE A 11 -14.11 8.25 6.72
CA ILE A 11 -13.60 6.94 6.25
C ILE A 11 -12.44 6.43 7.11
N GLY A 12 -11.55 7.32 7.58
CA GLY A 12 -10.44 6.94 8.47
C GLY A 12 -10.89 6.35 9.82
N GLU A 13 -11.98 6.88 10.40
CA GLU A 13 -12.52 6.38 11.68
C GLU A 13 -13.23 5.03 11.50
N LEU A 14 -13.89 4.81 10.37
CA LEU A 14 -14.50 3.53 10.03
C LEU A 14 -13.45 2.44 9.77
N LEU A 15 -12.33 2.79 9.12
CA LEU A 15 -11.23 1.86 8.85
C LEU A 15 -10.51 1.42 10.15
N ARG A 16 -10.31 2.34 11.10
CA ARG A 16 -9.75 2.04 12.44
C ARG A 16 -10.62 1.13 13.31
N LEU A 17 -11.94 1.18 13.13
CA LEU A 17 -12.87 0.27 13.83
C LEU A 17 -12.81 -1.16 13.31
N LEU A 18 -12.38 -1.35 12.06
CA LEU A 18 -12.22 -2.67 11.43
C LEU A 18 -10.81 -3.26 11.66
N ASP A 19 -9.79 -2.41 11.80
CA ASP A 19 -8.41 -2.81 12.14
C ASP A 19 -7.77 -1.79 13.10
N PRO A 20 -7.77 -2.05 14.41
CA PRO A 20 -7.30 -1.11 15.44
C PRO A 20 -5.81 -0.73 15.35
N GLY A 21 -5.01 -1.43 14.53
CA GLY A 21 -3.59 -1.14 14.32
C GLY A 21 -3.29 -0.21 13.14
N LEU A 22 -4.32 0.31 12.46
CA LEU A 22 -4.17 1.06 11.22
C LEU A 22 -3.86 2.55 11.47
N SER A 23 -2.72 3.03 10.96
CA SER A 23 -2.44 4.48 10.90
C SER A 23 -3.39 5.20 9.91
N ASP A 24 -3.59 6.52 10.06
CA ASP A 24 -4.48 7.30 9.18
C ASP A 24 -4.01 7.31 7.71
N LEU A 25 -2.78 6.88 7.44
CA LEU A 25 -2.17 6.88 6.12
C LEU A 25 -2.31 5.50 5.46
N VAL A 26 -3.52 5.16 5.04
CA VAL A 26 -3.73 4.03 4.13
C VAL A 26 -3.41 4.50 2.72
N ARG A 27 -2.40 3.92 2.08
CA ARG A 27 -2.12 4.15 0.67
C ARG A 27 -2.67 3.00 -0.15
N THR A 28 -3.43 3.33 -1.21
CA THR A 28 -3.93 2.31 -2.14
C THR A 28 -3.39 2.48 -3.56
N PRO A 29 -2.12 2.12 -3.83
CA PRO A 29 -1.59 2.11 -5.19
C PRO A 29 -2.37 1.14 -6.09
N GLN A 30 -2.60 1.56 -7.33
CA GLN A 30 -3.17 0.72 -8.37
C GLN A 30 -2.21 0.60 -9.52
N THR A 31 -2.03 -0.62 -10.00
CA THR A 31 -1.37 -0.94 -11.27
C THR A 31 -2.43 -1.42 -12.27
N GLU A 32 -2.02 -1.77 -13.49
CA GLU A 32 -2.92 -2.41 -14.45
C GLU A 32 -3.47 -3.74 -13.91
N LYS A 33 -2.65 -4.49 -13.17
CA LYS A 33 -2.97 -5.86 -12.71
C LYS A 33 -3.49 -5.93 -11.28
N PHE A 34 -3.15 -4.97 -10.43
CA PHE A 34 -3.42 -5.08 -9.00
C PHE A 34 -3.97 -3.80 -8.40
N THR A 35 -4.79 -3.96 -7.37
CA THR A 35 -4.96 -2.96 -6.33
C THR A 35 -4.13 -3.41 -5.14
N ILE A 36 -3.32 -2.51 -4.60
CA ILE A 36 -2.39 -2.76 -3.50
C ILE A 36 -2.83 -1.88 -2.34
N ARG A 37 -2.71 -2.39 -1.12
CA ARG A 37 -2.87 -1.61 0.10
C ARG A 37 -1.62 -1.80 0.95
N ILE A 38 -1.03 -0.67 1.37
CA ILE A 38 0.05 -0.64 2.34
C ILE A 38 -0.49 -0.07 3.64
N ASP A 39 -0.39 -0.86 4.70
CA ASP A 39 -0.86 -0.51 6.04
C ASP A 39 0.37 -0.40 6.96
N GLU A 40 0.52 0.71 7.68
CA GLU A 40 1.48 0.81 8.79
C GLU A 40 0.85 0.19 10.04
N LEU A 41 1.54 -0.79 10.64
CA LEU A 41 1.06 -1.56 11.79
C LEU A 41 1.63 -1.05 13.14
N GLY A 42 2.43 0.01 13.11
CA GLY A 42 3.23 0.46 14.25
C GLY A 42 4.66 -0.10 14.28
N ASP A 43 5.52 0.52 15.08
CA ASP A 43 6.94 0.17 15.26
C ASP A 43 7.76 0.12 13.94
N GLY A 44 7.37 0.89 12.93
CA GLY A 44 8.02 0.88 11.61
C GLY A 44 7.77 -0.39 10.79
N ARG A 45 6.76 -1.19 11.16
CA ARG A 45 6.35 -2.38 10.41
C ARG A 45 5.14 -2.10 9.52
N TYR A 46 5.14 -2.75 8.37
CA TYR A 46 4.10 -2.60 7.35
C TYR A 46 3.48 -3.94 6.96
N ARG A 47 2.23 -3.87 6.49
CA ARG A 47 1.54 -4.96 5.80
C ARG A 47 1.28 -4.56 4.36
N TYR A 48 1.54 -5.49 3.46
CA TYR A 48 1.13 -5.44 2.06
C TYR A 48 -0.08 -6.35 1.89
N ALA A 49 -1.13 -5.85 1.25
CA ALA A 49 -2.21 -6.66 0.74
C ALA A 49 -2.44 -6.33 -0.74
N SER A 50 -2.71 -7.34 -1.58
CA SER A 50 -3.09 -7.09 -2.96
C SER A 50 -4.26 -7.93 -3.41
N TRP A 51 -4.97 -7.36 -4.38
CA TRP A 51 -6.09 -7.98 -5.06
C TRP A 51 -5.85 -7.85 -6.56
N ALA A 52 -6.14 -8.91 -7.31
CA ALA A 52 -6.22 -8.83 -8.76
C ALA A 52 -7.21 -7.73 -9.18
N LYS A 53 -6.92 -7.05 -10.30
CA LYS A 53 -7.77 -5.98 -10.83
C LYS A 53 -9.22 -6.45 -10.96
N GLY A 54 -10.15 -5.60 -10.53
CA GLY A 54 -11.59 -5.87 -10.58
C GLY A 54 -12.18 -6.46 -9.30
N LYS A 55 -11.36 -6.97 -8.37
CA LYS A 55 -11.81 -7.37 -7.03
C LYS A 55 -12.04 -6.16 -6.13
N ALA A 56 -13.00 -6.28 -5.21
CA ALA A 56 -13.28 -5.25 -4.23
C ALA A 56 -12.30 -5.31 -3.05
N LEU A 57 -12.00 -4.16 -2.43
CA LEU A 57 -11.18 -4.12 -1.20
C LEU A 57 -11.83 -4.82 0.00
N SER A 58 -13.16 -5.06 -0.07
CA SER A 58 -13.91 -5.86 0.91
C SER A 58 -13.73 -7.38 0.70
N ASP A 59 -13.26 -7.81 -0.47
CA ASP A 59 -12.97 -9.22 -0.72
C ASP A 59 -11.71 -9.65 0.03
N LYS A 60 -11.53 -10.95 0.21
CA LYS A 60 -10.26 -11.50 0.73
C LYS A 60 -9.11 -11.12 -0.23
N PRO A 61 -8.00 -10.55 0.27
CA PRO A 61 -6.82 -10.30 -0.56
C PRO A 61 -6.27 -11.60 -1.16
N ASP A 62 -5.73 -11.49 -2.37
CA ASP A 62 -5.05 -12.60 -3.06
C ASP A 62 -3.68 -12.89 -2.44
N LEU A 63 -3.01 -11.84 -1.96
CA LEU A 63 -1.72 -11.93 -1.27
C LEU A 63 -1.72 -10.99 -0.06
N VAL A 64 -1.19 -11.49 1.05
CA VAL A 64 -0.90 -10.68 2.24
C VAL A 64 0.54 -10.97 2.67
N LEU A 65 1.35 -9.92 2.80
CA LEU A 65 2.71 -9.99 3.35
C LEU A 65 2.77 -9.10 4.59
N SER A 66 3.44 -9.59 5.63
CA SER A 66 3.57 -8.89 6.91
C SER A 66 5.05 -8.64 7.23
N ASN A 67 5.31 -7.83 8.26
CA ASN A 67 6.65 -7.46 8.70
C ASN A 67 7.49 -6.80 7.60
N GLY A 68 6.84 -6.05 6.71
CA GLY A 68 7.57 -5.19 5.77
C GLY A 68 8.22 -4.02 6.48
N THR A 69 9.24 -3.46 5.85
CA THR A 69 9.94 -2.26 6.30
C THR A 69 9.85 -1.17 5.23
N VAL A 70 10.26 0.04 5.59
CA VAL A 70 10.36 1.16 4.64
C VAL A 70 11.81 1.64 4.57
N ARG A 71 12.29 1.89 3.36
CA ARG A 71 13.56 2.58 3.09
C ARG A 71 13.25 3.96 2.55
N VAL A 72 13.60 5.01 3.29
CA VAL A 72 13.47 6.40 2.84
C VAL A 72 14.64 6.77 1.94
N GLU A 73 14.36 7.50 0.86
CA GLU A 73 15.30 7.81 -0.20
C GLU A 73 15.38 9.32 -0.42
N GLY A 74 16.53 9.91 -0.04
CA GLY A 74 16.74 11.36 -0.10
C GLY A 74 15.83 12.14 0.85
N THR A 75 15.66 13.44 0.57
CA THR A 75 14.84 14.35 1.39
C THR A 75 13.49 14.70 0.76
N GLY A 76 13.24 14.26 -0.49
CA GLY A 76 12.02 14.56 -1.25
C GLY A 76 10.79 13.73 -0.85
N GLY A 77 10.92 12.85 0.14
CA GLY A 77 9.85 11.95 0.59
C GLY A 77 9.68 10.68 -0.24
N ASN A 78 10.58 10.42 -1.20
CA ASN A 78 10.62 9.14 -1.91
C ASN A 78 10.96 8.03 -0.91
N HIS A 79 10.34 6.88 -1.09
CA HIS A 79 10.58 5.73 -0.22
C HIS A 79 10.14 4.45 -0.89
N THR A 80 10.71 3.32 -0.44
CA THR A 80 10.37 2.00 -0.93
C THR A 80 9.92 1.13 0.23
N TYR A 81 8.73 0.53 0.14
CA TYR A 81 8.32 -0.52 1.07
C TYR A 81 8.87 -1.86 0.61
N LEU A 82 9.51 -2.59 1.52
CA LEU A 82 10.17 -3.86 1.24
C LEU A 82 9.47 -4.99 2.00
N PHE A 83 9.17 -6.08 1.28
CA PHE A 83 8.61 -7.30 1.85
C PHE A 83 9.33 -8.52 1.30
N THR A 84 9.43 -9.58 2.09
CA THR A 84 10.00 -10.86 1.67
C THR A 84 9.06 -12.01 1.99
N SER A 85 9.09 -13.06 1.16
CA SER A 85 8.35 -14.29 1.37
C SER A 85 9.05 -15.44 0.65
N GLY A 86 9.79 -16.27 1.40
CA GLY A 86 10.62 -17.32 0.81
C GLY A 86 11.65 -16.73 -0.17
N PRO A 87 11.72 -17.21 -1.44
CA PRO A 87 12.67 -16.70 -2.43
C PRO A 87 12.26 -15.37 -3.05
N TYR A 88 11.09 -14.82 -2.66
CA TYR A 88 10.52 -13.63 -3.27
C TYR A 88 10.82 -12.38 -2.44
N ARG A 89 11.17 -11.29 -3.14
CA ARG A 89 11.29 -9.93 -2.60
C ARG A 89 10.36 -9.01 -3.38
N TYR A 90 9.60 -8.20 -2.65
CA TYR A 90 8.64 -7.23 -3.20
C TYR A 90 9.10 -5.84 -2.82
N GLU A 91 9.23 -4.98 -3.81
CA GLU A 91 9.55 -3.56 -3.63
C GLU A 91 8.41 -2.73 -4.19
N CYS A 92 7.77 -1.96 -3.30
CA CYS A 92 6.75 -0.99 -3.68
C CYS A 92 7.34 0.41 -3.48
N ALA A 93 7.88 0.96 -4.56
CA ALA A 93 8.48 2.29 -4.57
C ALA A 93 7.39 3.37 -4.68
N VAL A 94 7.59 4.47 -3.97
CA VAL A 94 6.76 5.68 -4.02
C VAL A 94 7.64 6.85 -4.40
N THR A 95 7.24 7.53 -5.47
CA THR A 95 7.90 8.73 -5.99
C THR A 95 7.01 9.93 -5.68
N VAL A 96 7.42 10.75 -4.70
CA VAL A 96 6.69 11.96 -4.29
C VAL A 96 7.08 13.14 -5.16
N LEU A 97 8.39 13.31 -5.40
CA LEU A 97 8.94 14.33 -6.30
C LEU A 97 9.50 13.65 -7.55
N GLY A 98 8.61 13.33 -8.48
CA GLY A 98 8.93 12.73 -9.77
C GLY A 98 8.86 13.71 -10.93
N GLU A 99 9.47 13.34 -12.05
CA GLU A 99 9.30 14.06 -13.31
C GLU A 99 7.85 13.93 -13.81
N ARG A 100 7.33 15.00 -14.43
CA ARG A 100 5.97 14.98 -14.99
C ARG A 100 5.86 13.88 -16.05
N GLY A 101 4.82 13.05 -15.95
CA GLY A 101 4.58 11.95 -16.87
C GLY A 101 5.29 10.65 -16.48
N THR A 102 6.06 10.64 -15.39
CA THR A 102 6.54 9.40 -14.77
C THR A 102 5.52 8.83 -13.79
N PRO A 103 5.48 7.49 -13.62
CA PRO A 103 4.61 6.88 -12.62
C PRO A 103 4.91 7.39 -11.20
N PRO A 104 3.90 7.63 -10.34
CA PRO A 104 4.09 8.00 -8.94
C PRO A 104 4.68 6.87 -8.07
N GLY A 105 4.99 5.72 -8.65
CA GLY A 105 5.55 4.57 -7.96
C GLY A 105 5.60 3.33 -8.85
N GLU A 106 6.23 2.29 -8.34
CA GLU A 106 6.47 1.02 -9.05
C GLU A 106 6.29 -0.15 -8.08
N LEU A 107 5.72 -1.25 -8.55
CA LEU A 107 5.83 -2.55 -7.90
C LEU A 107 6.80 -3.43 -8.70
N VAL A 108 7.87 -3.86 -8.05
CA VAL A 108 8.81 -4.83 -8.61
C VAL A 108 8.84 -6.07 -7.72
N VAL A 109 8.77 -7.25 -8.34
CA VAL A 109 8.88 -8.53 -7.64
C VAL A 109 10.05 -9.29 -8.20
N TYR A 110 10.89 -9.74 -7.29
CA TYR A 110 12.08 -10.53 -7.57
C TYR A 110 11.88 -11.95 -7.07
N GLN A 111 12.49 -12.91 -7.77
CA GLN A 111 12.69 -14.27 -7.30
C GLN A 111 14.18 -14.59 -7.41
N ASN A 112 14.84 -14.92 -6.29
CA ASN A 112 16.28 -15.16 -6.25
C ASN A 112 17.09 -14.04 -6.94
N GLU A 113 16.80 -12.78 -6.59
CA GLU A 113 17.40 -11.55 -7.14
C GLU A 113 17.10 -11.24 -8.62
N VAL A 114 16.35 -12.08 -9.33
CA VAL A 114 15.91 -11.80 -10.71
C VAL A 114 14.53 -11.15 -10.68
N ALA A 115 14.37 -9.99 -11.31
CA ALA A 115 13.06 -9.35 -11.46
C ALA A 115 12.15 -10.21 -12.37
N ILE A 116 11.03 -10.67 -11.82
CA ILE A 116 10.03 -11.49 -12.53
C ILE A 116 8.75 -10.72 -12.85
N MET A 117 8.53 -9.58 -12.20
CA MET A 117 7.40 -8.71 -12.47
C MET A 117 7.78 -7.25 -12.21
N HIS A 118 7.35 -6.37 -13.11
CA HIS A 118 7.45 -4.93 -12.99
C HIS A 118 6.08 -4.32 -13.34
N GLN A 119 5.54 -3.46 -12.49
CA GLN A 119 4.21 -2.89 -12.64
C GLN A 119 4.21 -1.41 -12.18
N PRO A 120 4.07 -0.46 -13.12
CA PRO A 120 3.95 0.94 -12.76
C PRO A 120 2.64 1.21 -12.02
N VAL A 121 2.72 2.07 -11.01
CA VAL A 121 1.54 2.59 -10.33
C VAL A 121 0.92 3.64 -11.25
N ILE A 122 -0.31 3.39 -11.69
CA ILE A 122 -1.06 4.30 -12.56
C ILE A 122 -1.95 5.26 -11.77
N LYS A 123 -2.22 4.94 -10.50
CA LYS A 123 -3.08 5.74 -9.62
C LYS A 123 -2.77 5.45 -8.16
N VAL A 124 -2.83 6.46 -7.31
CA VAL A 124 -2.86 6.32 -5.85
C VAL A 124 -4.18 6.94 -5.37
N LEU A 125 -4.92 6.18 -4.56
CA LEU A 125 -6.15 6.61 -3.88
C LEU A 125 -5.88 6.76 -2.38
#